data_AF-A0A370X2M1-F1
#
_entry.id   AF-A0A370X2M1-F1
#
_cell.length_a   1.000
_cell.length_b   1.000
_cell.length_c   1.000
_cell.angle_alpha   90.00
_cell.angle_beta   90.00
_cell.angle_gamma   90.00
#
_symmetry.space_group_name_H-M   'P 1'
#
loop_
_entity.id
_entity.type
_entity.pdbx_description
1 polymer ?
#
loop_
_entity_poly.entity_id
_entity_poly.type
_entity_poly.pdbx_seq_one_letter_code
_entity_poly.pdbx_strand_id
1 'polypeptide(L)'
;MNPPNHTLFDAGSYVLSQDHYDDLCMIRDKLLLMAQLAGTATTNGDHDTILFINRSMIGQLFADLSFQMGDVLKTVKHASTCADLAQAH
;
A
#
# COMPACT_ATOMS: atom_id res chain seq x y z
N MET A 1 35.40 23.89 0.07
CA MET A 1 34.64 22.71 0.52
C MET A 1 33.17 23.10 0.57
N ASN A 2 32.39 22.73 -0.45
CA ASN A 2 30.93 22.86 -0.42
C ASN A 2 30.35 21.59 0.23
N PRO A 3 29.33 21.70 1.09
CA PRO A 3 28.63 20.51 1.58
C PRO A 3 27.92 19.83 0.39
N PRO A 4 27.83 18.50 0.37
CA PRO A 4 27.04 17.81 -0.63
C PRO A 4 25.57 18.21 -0.41
N ASN A 5 24.99 18.89 -1.40
CA ASN A 5 23.56 19.10 -1.46
C ASN A 5 22.91 17.71 -1.52
N HIS A 6 22.49 17.19 -0.37
CA HIS A 6 21.52 16.12 -0.32
C HIS A 6 20.24 16.68 -0.94
N THR A 7 20.06 16.39 -2.21
CA THR A 7 18.84 16.63 -2.97
C THR A 7 17.75 15.72 -2.42
N LEU A 8 17.26 16.06 -1.23
CA LEU A 8 16.13 15.44 -0.52
C LEU A 8 14.80 15.59 -1.26
N PHE A 9 14.79 16.11 -2.50
CA PHE A 9 13.60 16.36 -3.31
C PHE A 9 13.89 16.23 -4.82
N ASP A 10 14.88 15.45 -5.23
CA ASP A 10 15.03 15.13 -6.64
C ASP A 10 14.02 14.04 -7.02
N ALA A 11 12.92 14.46 -7.65
CA ALA A 11 11.82 13.60 -8.09
C ALA A 11 12.28 12.48 -9.04
N GLY A 12 13.46 12.62 -9.67
CA GLY A 12 14.08 11.58 -10.49
C GLY A 12 14.91 10.54 -9.73
N SER A 13 15.17 10.73 -8.43
CA SER A 13 16.02 9.83 -7.63
C SER A 13 15.26 8.92 -6.66
N TYR A 14 13.94 9.10 -6.52
CA TYR A 14 13.08 8.23 -5.70
C TYR A 14 12.72 6.95 -6.44
N VAL A 15 13.75 6.21 -6.87
CA VAL A 15 13.57 4.81 -7.26
C VAL A 15 13.50 4.03 -5.96
N LEU A 16 12.30 3.54 -5.62
CA LEU A 16 12.16 2.52 -4.59
C LEU A 16 13.10 1.37 -4.98
N SER A 17 14.01 0.98 -4.09
CA SER A 17 14.75 -0.26 -4.29
C SER A 17 13.74 -1.41 -4.39
N GLN A 18 14.11 -2.45 -5.12
CA GLN A 18 13.26 -3.63 -5.30
C GLN A 18 12.78 -4.18 -3.95
N ASP A 19 13.67 -4.26 -2.96
CA ASP A 19 13.35 -4.71 -1.61
C ASP A 19 12.26 -3.84 -0.95
N HIS A 20 12.35 -2.52 -1.05
CA HIS A 20 11.33 -1.62 -0.51
C HIS A 20 9.99 -1.75 -1.26
N TYR A 21 10.03 -1.97 -2.57
CA TYR A 21 8.81 -2.21 -3.36
C TYR A 21 8.12 -3.52 -2.94
N ASP A 22 8.89 -4.58 -2.72
CA ASP A 22 8.39 -5.90 -2.31
C ASP A 22 7.82 -5.85 -0.88
N ASP A 23 8.46 -5.11 0.03
CA ASP A 23 7.93 -4.85 1.38
C ASP A 23 6.56 -4.14 1.33
N LEU A 24 6.42 -3.13 0.47
CA LEU A 24 5.15 -2.41 0.29
C LEU A 24 4.07 -3.31 -0.33
N CYS A 25 4.44 -4.21 -1.25
CA CYS A 25 3.54 -5.24 -1.76
C CYS A 25 3.08 -6.19 -0.65
N MET A 26 3.99 -6.63 0.22
CA MET A 26 3.65 -7.48 1.37
C MET A 26 2.71 -6.75 2.35
N ILE A 27 2.94 -5.45 2.59
CA ILE A 27 2.06 -4.63 3.44
C ILE A 27 0.66 -4.53 2.83
N ARG A 28 0.53 -4.27 1.52
CA ARG A 28 -0.75 -4.28 0.80
C ARG A 28 -1.50 -5.59 1.01
N ASP A 29 -0.82 -6.72 0.88
CA ASP A 29 -1.43 -8.05 0.98
C ASP A 29 -1.88 -8.36 2.42
N LYS A 30 -1.09 -7.95 3.42
CA LYS A 30 -1.48 -8.04 4.84
C LYS A 30 -2.71 -7.19 5.15
N LEU A 31 -2.80 -5.97 4.61
CA LEU A 31 -3.98 -5.13 4.77
C LEU A 31 -5.23 -5.80 4.18
N LEU A 32 -5.13 -6.39 2.98
CA LEU A 32 -6.25 -7.12 2.37
C LEU A 32 -6.68 -8.33 3.21
N LEU A 33 -5.71 -9.09 3.75
CA LEU A 33 -5.98 -10.20 4.65
C LEU A 33 -6.71 -9.74 5.91
N MET A 34 -6.27 -8.63 6.52
CA MET A 34 -6.92 -8.05 7.70
C MET A 34 -8.36 -7.60 7.40
N ALA A 35 -8.61 -7.05 6.21
CA ALA A 35 -9.96 -6.72 5.76
C ALA A 35 -10.88 -7.95 5.68
N GLN A 36 -10.39 -9.03 5.09
CA GLN A 36 -11.13 -10.31 4.97
C GLN A 36 -11.41 -10.93 6.35
N LEU A 37 -10.42 -10.92 7.25
CA LEU A 37 -10.58 -11.43 8.61
C LEU A 37 -11.59 -10.60 9.41
N ALA A 38 -11.61 -9.28 9.21
CA ALA A 38 -12.61 -8.42 9.81
C ALA A 38 -14.04 -8.73 9.29
N GLY A 39 -14.20 -9.04 8.01
CA GLY A 39 -15.53 -9.31 7.41
C GLY A 39 -16.15 -10.70 7.65
N THR A 40 -15.40 -11.69 8.13
CA THR A 40 -15.84 -13.11 8.14
C THR A 40 -16.54 -13.60 9.42
N ALA A 41 -16.74 -12.77 10.45
CA ALA A 41 -17.44 -13.21 11.64
C ALA A 41 -18.96 -13.11 11.51
N THR A 42 -19.57 -14.19 11.04
CA THR A 42 -20.99 -14.47 11.22
C THR A 42 -21.19 -15.16 12.57
N THR A 43 -21.22 -14.41 13.67
CA THR A 43 -21.66 -14.98 14.95
C THR A 43 -23.19 -14.97 14.96
N ASN A 44 -23.76 -16.13 14.64
CA ASN A 44 -25.17 -16.43 14.83
C ASN A 44 -25.57 -16.13 16.28
N GLY A 45 -26.40 -15.12 16.51
CA GLY A 45 -26.98 -14.84 17.81
C GLY A 45 -26.82 -13.41 18.27
N ASP A 46 -27.67 -12.54 17.73
CA ASP A 46 -28.39 -11.42 18.37
C ASP A 46 -27.83 -10.71 19.63
N HIS A 47 -26.52 -10.48 19.77
CA HIS A 47 -26.05 -9.72 20.94
C HIS A 47 -25.01 -8.62 20.74
N ASP A 48 -24.46 -8.41 19.54
CA ASP A 48 -23.38 -7.42 19.39
C ASP A 48 -23.37 -6.71 18.02
N THR A 49 -24.51 -6.19 17.58
CA THR A 49 -24.62 -5.41 16.34
C THR A 49 -23.62 -4.24 16.28
N ILE A 50 -23.32 -3.61 17.42
CA ILE A 50 -22.31 -2.55 17.51
C ILE A 50 -20.88 -3.09 17.28
N LEU A 51 -20.52 -4.25 17.84
CA LEU A 51 -19.21 -4.86 17.57
C LEU A 51 -19.11 -5.32 16.11
N PHE A 52 -20.21 -5.80 15.52
CA PHE A 52 -20.26 -6.15 14.11
C PHE A 52 -20.06 -4.93 13.20
N ILE A 53 -20.72 -3.79 13.49
CA ILE A 53 -20.54 -2.53 12.77
C ILE A 53 -19.10 -2.05 12.88
N ASN A 54 -18.56 -1.96 14.09
CA ASN A 54 -17.18 -1.51 14.32
C ASN A 54 -16.16 -2.40 13.60
N ARG A 55 -16.35 -3.72 13.66
CA ARG A 55 -15.49 -4.68 12.97
C ARG A 55 -15.57 -4.55 11.45
N SER A 56 -16.78 -4.35 10.91
CA SER A 56 -16.99 -4.12 9.48
C SER A 56 -16.31 -2.83 9.01
N MET A 57 -16.41 -1.75 9.80
CA MET A 57 -15.73 -0.48 9.50
C MET A 57 -14.20 -0.62 9.53
N ILE A 58 -13.65 -1.38 10.48
CA ILE A 58 -12.21 -1.71 10.53
C ILE A 58 -11.81 -2.51 9.28
N GLY A 59 -12.62 -3.48 8.86
CA GLY A 59 -12.38 -4.24 7.65
C GLY A 59 -12.38 -3.38 6.39
N GLN A 60 -13.35 -2.48 6.28
CA GLN A 60 -13.45 -1.49 5.20
C GLN A 60 -12.20 -0.61 5.13
N LEU A 61 -11.74 -0.08 6.27
CA LEU A 61 -10.54 0.73 6.35
C LEU A 61 -9.30 -0.01 5.84
N PHE A 62 -9.12 -1.27 6.24
CA PHE A 62 -8.01 -2.08 5.75
C PHE A 62 -8.09 -2.36 4.24
N ALA A 63 -9.30 -2.57 3.70
CA ALA A 63 -9.49 -2.75 2.27
C ALA A 63 -9.13 -1.47 1.50
N ASP A 64 -9.63 -0.32 1.95
CA ASP A 64 -9.38 0.97 1.30
C ASP A 64 -7.88 1.30 1.28
N LEU A 65 -7.18 1.07 2.40
CA LEU A 65 -5.73 1.25 2.47
C LEU A 65 -4.97 0.29 1.54
N SER A 66 -5.41 -0.98 1.46
CA SER A 66 -4.82 -1.94 0.53
C SER A 66 -4.97 -1.50 -0.92
N PHE A 67 -6.16 -1.02 -1.31
CA PHE A 67 -6.40 -0.57 -2.68
C PHE A 67 -5.62 0.70 -3.02
N GLN A 68 -5.62 1.70 -2.14
CA GLN A 68 -4.83 2.92 -2.31
C GLN A 68 -3.33 2.60 -2.47
N MET A 69 -2.79 1.72 -1.62
CA MET A 69 -1.41 1.26 -1.74
C MET A 69 -1.17 0.54 -3.07
N GLY A 70 -2.11 -0.29 -3.51
CA GLY A 70 -2.06 -0.97 -4.80
C GLY A 70 -1.96 -0.01 -5.99
N ASP A 71 -2.70 1.09 -5.97
CA ASP A 71 -2.68 2.09 -7.05
C ASP A 71 -1.41 2.93 -7.05
N VAL A 72 -0.87 3.25 -5.87
CA VAL A 72 0.46 3.88 -5.75
C VAL A 72 1.54 2.94 -6.28
N LEU A 73 1.52 1.65 -5.91
CA LEU A 73 2.50 0.67 -6.38
C LEU A 73 2.43 0.43 -7.90
N LYS A 74 1.24 0.51 -8.51
CA LYS A 74 1.10 0.49 -9.98
C LYS A 74 1.73 1.72 -10.60
N THR A 75 1.48 2.90 -10.04
CA THR A 75 2.02 4.17 -10.54
C THR A 75 3.55 4.17 -10.47
N VAL A 76 4.13 3.72 -9.35
CA VAL A 76 5.58 3.56 -9.17
C VAL A 76 6.16 2.60 -10.21
N LYS A 77 5.54 1.44 -10.41
CA LYS A 77 6.00 0.43 -11.39
C LYS A 77 5.99 0.98 -12.81
N HIS A 78 4.92 1.68 -13.19
CA HIS A 78 4.82 2.32 -14.52
C HIS A 78 5.86 3.43 -14.70
N ALA A 79 6.10 4.26 -13.68
CA ALA A 79 7.11 5.31 -13.74
C ALA A 79 8.53 4.75 -13.89
N SER A 80 8.88 3.70 -13.14
CA SER A 80 10.17 3.01 -13.28
C SER A 80 10.35 2.40 -14.68
N THR A 81 9.34 1.71 -15.20
CA THR A 81 9.42 1.10 -16.54
C THR A 81 9.60 2.15 -17.64
N CYS A 82 8.97 3.32 -17.49
CA CYS A 82 9.09 4.44 -18.43
C CYS A 82 10.47 5.11 -18.35
N ALA A 83 11.04 5.24 -17.15
CA ALA A 83 12.38 5.77 -16.95
C ALA A 83 13.47 4.84 -17.53
N ASP A 84 13.32 3.53 -17.35
CA ASP A 84 14.25 2.53 -17.92
C ASP A 84 14.24 2.56 -19.46
N LEU A 85 13.07 2.75 -20.07
CA LEU A 85 12.92 2.91 -21.53
C LEU A 85 13.55 4.21 -22.06
N ALA A 86 13.50 5.30 -21.28
CA ALA A 86 14.07 6.59 -21.65
C ALA A 86 15.62 6.62 -21.52
N GLN A 87 16.20 5.82 -20.63
CA GLN A 87 17.66 5.68 -20.49
C GLN A 87 18.30 4.71 -21.50
N ALA A 88 17.51 3.85 -22.14
CA ALA A 88 17.99 2.89 -23.13
C ALA A 88 18.12 3.46 -24.56
N HIS A 89 17.86 4.76 -24.75
CA HIS A 89 17.82 5.43 -26.07
C HIS A 89 18.85 6.57 -26.20
#